data_AF-A0A962U6B9-F1
#
_entry.id   AF-A0A962U6B9-F1
#
_cell.length_a   1.000
_cell.length_b   1.000
_cell.length_c   1.000
_cell.angle_alpha   90.00
_cell.angle_beta   90.00
_cell.angle_gamma   90.00
#
_symmetry.space_group_name_H-M   'P 1'
#
loop_
_entity.id
_entity.type
_entity.pdbx_description
1 polymer ?
#
loop_
_entity_poly.entity_id
_entity_poly.type
_entity_poly.pdbx_seq_one_letter_code
_entity_poly.pdbx_strand_id
1 'polypeptide(L)'
;MGAPMLAVTLADALAAADAMRTRGEDPQYVAHWLLRMHERCEQLENLLRLTERYLVFGMPEHELAEMEQLVERLREQEFAADDDGAAQTLPL
;
A
#
# COMPACT_ATOMS: atom_id res chain seq x y z
N MET A 1 -25.10 -17.05 -23.25
CA MET A 1 -23.76 -17.62 -22.99
C MET A 1 -22.90 -16.51 -22.44
N GLY A 2 -22.77 -16.42 -21.12
CA GLY A 2 -21.85 -15.47 -20.49
C GLY A 2 -20.43 -15.96 -20.76
N ALA A 3 -19.60 -15.11 -21.37
CA ALA A 3 -18.19 -15.43 -21.51
C ALA A 3 -17.61 -15.76 -20.12
N PRO A 4 -16.77 -16.80 -19.99
CA PRO A 4 -16.05 -17.00 -18.75
C PRO A 4 -15.18 -15.76 -18.55
N MET A 5 -15.56 -14.93 -17.58
CA MET A 5 -14.70 -13.86 -17.07
C MET A 5 -13.47 -14.59 -16.53
N LEU A 6 -12.42 -14.70 -17.35
CA LEU A 6 -11.13 -15.22 -16.94
C LEU A 6 -10.83 -14.53 -15.62
N ALA A 7 -10.72 -15.30 -14.54
CA ALA A 7 -10.51 -14.77 -13.22
C ALA A 7 -9.12 -14.12 -13.22
N VAL A 8 -9.07 -12.83 -13.55
CA VAL A 8 -7.86 -12.02 -13.49
C VAL A 8 -7.37 -12.14 -12.06
N THR A 9 -6.17 -12.69 -11.90
CA THR A 9 -5.58 -12.83 -10.56
C THR A 9 -5.06 -11.46 -10.10
N LEU A 10 -4.88 -11.31 -8.79
CA LEU A 10 -4.24 -10.11 -8.24
C LEU A 10 -2.84 -9.90 -8.84
N ALA A 11 -2.08 -10.98 -9.04
CA ALA A 11 -0.77 -10.91 -9.68
C ALA A 11 -0.83 -10.37 -11.12
N ASP A 12 -1.83 -10.80 -11.89
CA ASP A 12 -2.05 -10.28 -13.25
C ASP A 12 -2.42 -8.80 -13.23
N ALA A 13 -3.26 -8.38 -12.28
CA ALA A 13 -3.67 -6.98 -12.12
C ALA A 13 -2.49 -6.07 -11.72
N LEU A 14 -1.61 -6.53 -10.83
CA LEU A 14 -0.41 -5.79 -10.42
C LEU A 14 0.61 -5.71 -11.55
N ALA A 15 0.82 -6.78 -12.29
CA ALA A 15 1.70 -6.78 -13.46
C ALA A 15 1.20 -5.82 -14.55
N ALA A 16 -0.12 -5.75 -14.77
CA ALA A 16 -0.72 -4.80 -15.69
C ALA A 16 -0.53 -3.35 -15.21
N ALA A 17 -0.76 -3.08 -13.91
CA ALA A 17 -0.54 -1.75 -13.34
C ALA A 17 0.92 -1.31 -13.40
N ASP A 18 1.87 -2.20 -13.12
CA ASP A 18 3.29 -1.88 -13.24
C ASP A 18 3.65 -1.53 -14.69
N ALA A 19 3.16 -2.32 -15.66
CA ALA A 19 3.36 -2.04 -17.09
C ALA A 19 2.74 -0.70 -17.52
N MET A 20 1.55 -0.35 -17.03
CA MET A 20 0.89 0.95 -17.28
C MET A 20 1.73 2.11 -16.74
N ARG A 21 2.24 1.99 -15.52
CA ARG A 21 3.13 2.97 -14.89
C ARG A 21 4.42 3.15 -15.69
N THR A 22 5.08 2.07 -16.10
CA THR A 22 6.34 2.13 -16.88
C THR A 22 6.15 2.79 -18.24
N ARG A 23 4.99 2.60 -18.88
CA ARG A 23 4.67 3.19 -20.19
C ARG A 23 4.19 4.64 -20.10
N GLY A 24 3.94 5.16 -18.90
CA GLY A 24 3.30 6.47 -18.70
C GLY A 24 1.83 6.50 -19.11
N GLU A 25 1.22 5.33 -19.29
CA GLU A 25 -0.18 5.14 -19.68
C GLU A 25 -1.01 4.86 -18.43
N ASP A 26 -0.96 5.79 -17.47
CA ASP A 26 -1.71 5.71 -16.21
C ASP A 26 -2.83 6.76 -16.16
N PRO A 27 -3.92 6.58 -16.94
CA PRO A 27 -5.02 7.52 -16.92
C PRO A 27 -5.62 7.58 -15.52
N GLN A 28 -5.75 8.79 -14.98
CA GLN A 28 -6.31 9.05 -13.64
C GLN A 28 -5.52 8.41 -12.49
N TYR A 29 -4.26 8.04 -12.69
CA TYR A 29 -3.39 7.49 -11.65
C TYR A 29 -3.89 6.18 -11.03
N VAL A 30 -4.69 5.40 -11.77
CA VAL A 30 -5.29 4.14 -11.31
C VAL A 30 -4.23 3.09 -11.05
N ALA A 31 -3.23 2.97 -11.93
CA ALA A 31 -2.14 2.02 -11.77
C ALA A 31 -1.25 2.41 -10.57
N HIS A 32 -0.94 3.70 -10.43
CA HIS A 32 -0.24 4.22 -9.27
C HIS A 32 -0.99 3.92 -7.96
N TRP A 33 -2.30 4.18 -7.93
CA TRP A 33 -3.12 3.92 -6.76
C TRP A 33 -3.21 2.43 -6.42
N LEU A 34 -3.38 1.57 -7.43
CA LEU A 34 -3.47 0.12 -7.21
C LEU A 34 -2.16 -0.44 -6.61
N LEU A 35 -1.02 -0.05 -7.18
CA LEU A 35 0.30 -0.47 -6.68
C LEU A 35 0.53 0.04 -5.25
N ARG A 36 0.22 1.32 -5.00
CA ARG A 36 0.34 1.93 -3.67
C ARG A 36 -0.54 1.23 -2.64
N MET A 37 -1.78 0.92 -3.00
CA MET A 37 -2.71 0.25 -2.10
C MET A 37 -2.27 -1.18 -1.78
N HIS A 38 -1.75 -1.90 -2.78
CA HIS A 38 -1.21 -3.23 -2.55
C HIS A 38 -0.01 -3.21 -1.61
N GLU A 39 0.96 -2.31 -1.83
CA GLU A 39 2.11 -2.13 -0.95
C GLU A 39 1.67 -1.80 0.49
N ARG A 40 0.68 -0.91 0.65
CA ARG A 40 0.12 -0.58 1.96
C ARG A 40 -0.51 -1.80 2.64
N CYS A 41 -1.25 -2.63 1.91
CA CYS A 41 -1.82 -3.86 2.46
C CYS A 41 -0.72 -4.81 2.95
N GLU A 42 0.35 -5.02 2.18
CA GLU A 42 1.47 -5.86 2.61
C GLU A 42 2.14 -5.33 3.88
N GLN A 43 2.32 -4.01 3.99
CA GLN A 43 2.87 -3.39 5.19
C GLN A 43 1.97 -3.58 6.42
N LEU A 44 0.65 -3.45 6.25
CA LEU A 44 -0.32 -3.66 7.33
C LEU A 44 -0.40 -5.13 7.76
N GLU A 45 -0.32 -6.07 6.83
CA GLU A 45 -0.24 -7.50 7.14
C GLU A 45 1.05 -7.85 7.89
N ASN A 46 2.16 -7.21 7.53
CA ASN A 46 3.42 -7.35 8.27
C ASN A 46 3.31 -6.79 9.70
N LEU A 47 2.70 -5.61 9.85
CA LEU A 47 2.45 -5.02 11.17
C LEU A 47 1.60 -5.97 12.02
N LEU A 48 0.50 -6.48 11.46
CA LEU A 48 -0.39 -7.40 12.15
C LEU A 48 0.37 -8.64 12.64
N ARG A 49 1.17 -9.28 11.79
CA ARG A 49 1.98 -10.45 12.18
C ARG A 49 2.96 -10.15 13.31
N LEU A 50 3.61 -8.99 13.29
CA LEU A 50 4.50 -8.56 14.36
C LEU A 50 3.73 -8.30 15.65
N THR A 51 2.59 -7.64 15.58
CA THR A 51 1.71 -7.39 16.74
C THR A 51 1.18 -8.70 17.32
N GLU A 52 0.77 -9.65 16.49
CA GLU A 52 0.33 -10.99 16.93
C GLU A 52 1.47 -11.73 17.66
N ARG A 53 2.69 -11.71 17.09
CA ARG A 53 3.86 -12.31 17.74
C ARG A 53 4.14 -11.66 19.10
N TYR A 54 4.13 -10.34 19.14
CA TYR A 54 4.34 -9.57 20.35
C TYR A 54 3.31 -9.90 21.45
N LEU A 55 2.02 -10.01 21.09
CA LEU A 55 0.94 -10.34 22.02
C LEU A 55 1.00 -11.79 22.51
N VAL A 56 1.41 -12.74 21.65
CA VAL A 56 1.42 -14.18 21.96
C VAL A 56 2.65 -14.59 22.78
N PHE A 57 3.83 -14.03 22.50
CA PHE A 57 5.09 -14.47 23.13
C PHE A 57 5.53 -13.57 24.30
N GLY A 58 4.83 -12.47 24.57
CA GLY A 58 5.21 -11.48 25.59
C GLY A 58 6.32 -10.54 25.08
N MET A 59 6.57 -9.43 25.80
CA MET A 59 7.32 -8.25 25.30
C MET A 59 8.86 -8.37 25.42
N PRO A 60 9.63 -8.76 24.38
CA PRO A 60 11.03 -8.36 24.29
C PRO A 60 11.09 -6.92 23.77
N GLU A 61 11.92 -6.08 24.41
CA GLU A 61 12.13 -4.66 24.04
C GLU A 61 12.46 -4.48 22.55
N HIS A 62 13.09 -5.49 21.93
CA HIS A 62 13.42 -5.48 20.52
C HIS A 62 12.19 -5.50 19.60
N GLU A 63 11.18 -6.32 19.89
CA GLU A 63 9.98 -6.41 19.05
C GLU A 63 9.10 -5.17 19.18
N LEU A 64 9.06 -4.56 20.38
CA LEU A 64 8.38 -3.27 20.59
C LEU A 64 9.04 -2.17 19.74
N ALA A 65 10.37 -2.08 19.76
CA ALA A 65 11.11 -1.09 18.99
C ALA A 65 10.92 -1.26 17.47
N GLU A 66 10.90 -2.50 16.97
CA GLU A 66 10.59 -2.79 15.55
C GLU A 66 9.18 -2.33 15.18
N MET A 67 8.21 -2.55 16.06
CA MET A 67 6.82 -2.17 15.84
C MET A 67 6.66 -0.65 15.84
N GLU A 68 7.29 0.07 16.76
CA GLU A 68 7.29 1.54 16.82
C GLU A 68 7.89 2.16 15.54
N GLN A 69 9.02 1.63 15.06
CA GLN A 69 9.64 2.10 13.80
C GLN A 69 8.75 1.83 12.58
N LEU A 70 7.99 0.74 12.57
CA LEU A 70 7.08 0.43 11.48
C LEU A 70 5.86 1.35 11.51
N VAL A 71 5.30 1.62 12.69
CA VAL A 71 4.20 2.59 12.88
C VAL A 71 4.63 4.00 12.46
N GLU A 72 5.83 4.43 12.83
CA GLU A 72 6.30 5.77 12.46
C GLU A 72 6.46 5.91 10.95
N ARG A 73 7.08 4.92 10.28
CA ARG A 73 7.18 4.92 8.81
C ARG A 73 5.81 4.95 8.12
N LEU A 74 4.83 4.22 8.65
CA LEU A 74 3.47 4.22 8.11
C LEU A 74 2.80 5.59 8.24
N ARG A 75 3.03 6.30 9.36
CA ARG A 75 2.54 7.67 9.58
C ARG A 75 3.24 8.65 8.65
N GLU A 76 4.55 8.58 8.53
CA GLU A 76 5.32 9.45 7.62
C GLU A 76 4.86 9.29 6.16
N GLN A 77 4.57 8.06 5.72
CA GLN A 77 4.02 7.79 4.39
C GLN A 77 2.61 8.34 4.17
N GLU A 78 1.81 8.48 5.24
CA GLU A 78 0.49 9.11 5.22
C GLU A 78 0.64 10.64 5.10
N PHE A 79 1.52 11.25 5.89
CA PHE A 79 1.81 12.70 5.82
C PHE A 79 2.45 13.13 4.49
N ALA A 80 3.37 12.33 3.95
CA ALA A 80 3.97 12.60 2.64
C ALA A 80 2.98 12.42 1.47
N ALA A 81 1.91 11.63 1.67
CA ALA A 81 0.83 11.50 0.68
C ALA A 81 -0.05 12.75 0.59
N ASP A 82 -0.31 13.39 1.74
CA ASP A 82 -1.16 14.57 1.85
C ASP A 82 -0.47 15.84 1.33
N ASP A 83 0.87 15.93 1.44
CA ASP A 83 1.64 17.09 0.95
C ASP A 83 1.76 17.12 -0.58
N ASP A 84 1.79 15.96 -1.24
CA ASP A 84 1.84 15.85 -2.72
C ASP A 84 0.47 16.19 -3.38
N GLY A 85 -0.59 16.37 -2.57
CA GLY A 85 -1.93 16.79 -3.00
C GLY A 85 -2.20 18.30 -2.90
N ALA A 86 -1.33 19.09 -2.27
CA ALA A 86 -1.57 20.51 -1.98
C ALA A 86 -1.16 21.49 -3.10
N ALA A 87 -1.05 21.02 -4.36
CA ALA A 87 -0.68 21.85 -5.51
C ALA A 87 -1.81 22.05 -6.53
N GLN A 88 -3.08 21.93 -6.13
CA GLN A 88 -4.21 22.42 -6.93
C GLN A 88 -5.14 23.28 -6.07
N THR A 89 -4.73 24.54 -5.90
CA THR A 89 -5.66 25.64 -5.62
C THR A 89 -6.68 25.71 -6.76
N LEU A 90 -7.81 25.04 -6.59
CA LEU A 90 -9.02 25.31 -7.37
C LEU A 90 -9.51 26.71 -6.98
N PRO A 91 -9.60 27.67 -7.92
CA PRO A 91 -10.18 28.97 -7.63
C PRO A 91 -11.68 28.79 -7.33
N LEU A 92 -12.14 29.43 -6.25
CA LEU A 92 -13.55 29.63 -5.91
C LEU A 92 -14.23 30.51 -6.97
#